data_AF-A0A7S1Y404-F1
#
_entry.id   AF-A0A7S1Y404-F1
#
_cell.length_a   1.000
_cell.length_b   1.000
_cell.length_c   1.000
_cell.angle_alpha   90.00
_cell.angle_beta   90.00
_cell.angle_gamma   90.00
#
_symmetry.space_group_name_H-M   'P 1'
#
loop_
_entity.id
_entity.type
_entity.pdbx_description
1 polymer ?
#
loop_
_entity_poly.entity_id
_entity_poly.type
_entity_poly.pdbx_seq_one_letter_code
_entity_poly.pdbx_strand_id
1 'polypeptide(L)'
;PRNEDIAEKLLLEMSHLSKTENFPSVPDTTTFNHVISCWASSRRKNGPQRAEEILWHMESRFLQNLTTVAPNEMSYSKVVHSWARSKYPFRLKKAMRVLDSMKQ
;
A
#
# COMPACT_ATOMS: atom_id res chain seq x y z
N PRO A 1 -13.40 8.41 -13.29
CA PRO A 1 -12.55 7.53 -12.46
C PRO A 1 -11.87 8.31 -11.34
N ARG A 2 -11.82 7.79 -10.10
CA ARG A 2 -11.16 8.48 -8.99
C ARG A 2 -9.66 8.18 -8.99
N ASN A 3 -8.88 9.06 -8.36
CA ASN A 3 -7.42 8.97 -8.36
C ASN A 3 -6.91 7.67 -7.72
N GLU A 4 -7.58 7.18 -6.67
CA GLU A 4 -7.22 5.91 -6.01
C GLU A 4 -7.35 4.69 -6.92
N ASP A 5 -8.42 4.60 -7.71
CA ASP A 5 -8.66 3.46 -8.61
C ASP A 5 -7.69 3.51 -9.80
N ILE A 6 -7.34 4.71 -10.27
CA ILE A 6 -6.34 4.91 -11.35
C ILE A 6 -4.95 4.51 -10.87
N ALA A 7 -4.56 4.93 -9.66
CA ALA A 7 -3.26 4.59 -9.09
C ALA A 7 -3.10 3.08 -8.94
N GLU A 8 -4.13 2.40 -8.45
CA GLU A 8 -4.09 0.94 -8.33
C GLU A 8 -4.06 0.23 -9.68
N LYS A 9 -4.86 0.70 -10.66
CA LYS A 9 -4.82 0.15 -12.02
C LYS A 9 -3.42 0.30 -12.64
N LEU A 10 -2.78 1.44 -12.46
CA LEU A 10 -1.42 1.69 -12.94
C LEU A 10 -0.42 0.70 -12.30
N LEU A 11 -0.53 0.45 -10.99
CA LEU A 11 0.32 -0.52 -10.29
C LEU A 11 0.17 -1.94 -10.86
N LEU A 12 -1.06 -2.34 -11.19
CA LEU A 12 -1.36 -3.64 -11.79
C LEU A 12 -0.78 -3.75 -13.20
N GLU A 13 -0.94 -2.70 -14.02
CA GLU A 13 -0.37 -2.66 -15.37
C GLU A 13 1.17 -2.71 -15.33
N MET A 14 1.82 -1.94 -14.46
CA MET A 14 3.28 -1.99 -14.27
C MET A 14 3.74 -3.39 -13.83
N SER A 15 3.01 -4.03 -12.90
CA SER A 15 3.31 -5.40 -12.47
C SER A 15 3.14 -6.44 -13.58
N HIS A 16 2.19 -6.24 -14.50
CA HIS A 16 1.95 -7.13 -15.62
C HIS A 16 3.03 -6.98 -16.69
N LEU A 17 3.31 -5.74 -17.11
CA LEU A 17 4.32 -5.41 -18.12
C LEU A 17 5.72 -5.84 -17.69
N SER A 18 6.05 -5.71 -16.41
CA SER A 18 7.31 -6.22 -15.84
C SER A 18 7.49 -7.73 -16.03
N LYS A 19 6.39 -8.52 -16.02
CA LYS A 19 6.44 -9.97 -16.18
C LYS A 19 6.45 -10.42 -17.65
N THR A 20 5.81 -9.66 -18.54
CA THR A 20 5.59 -10.07 -19.92
C THR A 20 6.65 -9.53 -20.89
N GLU A 21 7.09 -8.29 -20.70
CA GLU A 21 7.83 -7.54 -21.73
C GLU A 21 9.31 -7.29 -21.37
N ASN A 22 9.81 -7.86 -20.28
CA ASN A 22 11.16 -7.58 -19.73
C ASN A 22 11.44 -6.06 -19.61
N PHE A 23 10.36 -5.29 -19.41
CA PHE A 23 10.37 -3.84 -19.45
C PHE A 23 10.88 -3.29 -18.11
N PRO A 24 11.71 -2.23 -18.08
CA PRO A 24 12.28 -1.68 -16.85
C PRO A 24 11.25 -0.99 -15.92
N SER A 25 9.96 -1.05 -16.24
CA SER A 25 8.86 -0.46 -15.45
C SER A 25 8.42 -1.38 -14.31
N VAL A 26 9.38 -1.86 -13.52
CA VAL A 26 9.08 -2.64 -12.30
C VAL A 26 8.53 -1.67 -11.24
N PRO A 27 7.38 -1.96 -10.61
CA PRO A 27 6.89 -1.13 -9.52
C PRO A 27 7.91 -1.09 -8.38
N ASP A 28 8.33 0.11 -8.00
CA ASP A 28 9.28 0.34 -6.90
C ASP A 28 8.56 0.74 -5.60
N THR A 29 9.32 0.89 -4.51
CA THR A 29 8.81 1.37 -3.21
C THR A 29 8.05 2.69 -3.35
N THR A 30 8.51 3.58 -4.23
CA THR A 30 7.88 4.87 -4.50
C THR A 30 6.50 4.71 -5.12
N THR A 31 6.36 3.81 -6.10
CA THR A 31 5.10 3.50 -6.78
C THR A 31 4.07 2.97 -5.79
N PHE A 32 4.47 1.99 -4.96
CA PHE A 32 3.60 1.49 -3.88
C PHE A 32 3.21 2.59 -2.90
N ASN A 33 4.15 3.42 -2.48
CA ASN A 33 3.90 4.52 -1.55
C ASN A 33 2.92 5.56 -2.09
N HIS A 34 2.92 5.80 -3.41
CA HIS A 34 1.93 6.67 -4.04
C HIS A 34 0.53 6.05 -4.00
N VAL A 35 0.39 4.78 -4.37
CA VAL A 35 -0.91 4.07 -4.37
C VAL A 35 -1.48 3.99 -2.95
N ILE A 36 -0.65 3.64 -1.96
CA ILE A 36 -1.02 3.68 -0.54
C ILE A 36 -1.48 5.07 -0.15
N SER A 37 -0.79 6.13 -0.58
CA SER A 37 -1.18 7.53 -0.29
C SER A 37 -2.54 7.89 -0.86
N CYS A 38 -2.82 7.47 -2.09
CA CYS A 38 -4.08 7.74 -2.77
C CYS A 38 -5.24 7.06 -2.04
N TRP A 39 -5.08 5.79 -1.66
CA TRP A 39 -6.09 5.07 -0.86
C TRP A 39 -6.21 5.63 0.56
N ALA A 40 -5.09 5.94 1.21
CA ALA A 40 -5.04 6.48 2.57
C ALA A 40 -5.75 7.84 2.69
N SER A 41 -5.67 8.66 1.63
CA SER A 41 -6.29 9.98 1.54
C SER A 41 -7.70 9.95 0.94
N SER A 42 -8.15 8.78 0.45
CA SER A 42 -9.47 8.64 -0.14
C SER A 42 -10.56 8.92 0.89
N ARG A 43 -11.64 9.58 0.46
CA ARG A 43 -12.83 9.83 1.29
C ARG A 43 -13.72 8.59 1.43
N ARG A 44 -13.32 7.45 0.85
CA ARG A 44 -14.10 6.21 0.89
C ARG A 44 -13.97 5.53 2.25
N LYS A 45 -15.06 4.89 2.69
CA LYS A 45 -15.08 4.11 3.93
C LYS A 45 -14.05 2.97 3.95
N ASN A 46 -13.72 2.43 2.77
CA ASN A 46 -12.74 1.36 2.60
C ASN A 46 -11.32 1.84 2.28
N GLY A 47 -11.07 3.16 2.26
CA GLY A 47 -9.75 3.72 1.96
C GLY A 47 -8.63 3.17 2.85
N PRO A 48 -8.77 3.23 4.19
CA PRO A 48 -7.78 2.69 5.13
C PRO A 48 -7.54 1.19 4.94
N GLN A 49 -8.59 0.42 4.69
CA GLN A 49 -8.52 -1.03 4.47
C GLN A 49 -7.71 -1.34 3.21
N ARG A 50 -7.97 -0.63 2.11
CA ARG A 50 -7.22 -0.84 0.86
C ARG A 50 -5.77 -0.42 0.98
N ALA A 51 -5.50 0.68 1.68
CA ALA A 51 -4.13 1.10 1.97
C ALA A 51 -3.37 0.03 2.79
N GLU A 52 -4.05 -0.57 3.78
CA GLU A 52 -3.52 -1.68 4.60
C GLU A 52 -3.25 -2.93 3.74
N GLU A 53 -4.17 -3.31 2.86
CA GLU A 53 -4.03 -4.46 1.95
C GLU A 53 -2.82 -4.31 1.01
N ILE A 54 -2.61 -3.11 0.46
CA ILE A 54 -1.48 -2.85 -0.45
C ILE A 54 -0.15 -2.90 0.30
N LEU A 55 -0.10 -2.38 1.54
CA LEU A 55 1.08 -2.46 2.39
C LEU A 55 1.48 -3.91 2.66
N TRP A 56 0.53 -4.76 3.07
CA TRP A 56 0.83 -6.17 3.33
C TRP A 56 1.15 -6.96 2.08
N HIS A 57 0.56 -6.60 0.94
CA HIS A 57 0.91 -7.20 -0.35
C HIS A 57 2.38 -6.92 -0.71
N MET A 58 2.86 -5.70 -0.44
CA MET A 58 4.25 -5.32 -0.61
C MET A 58 5.17 -6.11 0.34
N GLU A 59 4.82 -6.16 1.63
CA GLU A 59 5.56 -6.90 2.67
C GLU A 59 5.64 -8.40 2.36
N SER A 60 4.51 -9.03 2.00
CA SER A 60 4.46 -10.45 1.67
C SER A 60 5.35 -10.80 0.49
N ARG A 61 5.45 -9.94 -0.54
CA ARG A 61 6.31 -10.19 -1.70
C ARG A 61 7.78 -10.05 -1.35
N PHE A 62 8.12 -9.11 -0.48
CA PHE A 62 9.48 -8.95 0.03
C PHE A 62 9.90 -10.18 0.85
N LEU A 63 9.06 -10.62 1.81
CA LEU A 63 9.34 -11.79 2.65
C LEU A 63 9.45 -13.10 1.86
N GLN A 64 8.73 -13.21 0.73
CA GLN A 64 8.81 -14.37 -0.17
C GLN A 64 9.99 -14.30 -1.16
N ASN A 65 10.87 -13.29 -1.05
CA ASN A 65 11.95 -13.04 -2.01
C ASN A 65 11.47 -12.91 -3.47
N LEU A 66 10.22 -12.51 -3.68
CA LEU A 66 9.65 -12.28 -5.02
C LEU A 66 10.01 -10.91 -5.58
N THR A 67 10.44 -9.99 -4.72
CA THR A 67 10.87 -8.64 -5.08
C THR A 67 11.87 -8.11 -4.06
N THR A 68 12.73 -7.18 -4.48
CA THR A 68 13.61 -6.40 -3.61
C THR A 68 12.91 -5.18 -3.00
N VAL A 69 11.64 -4.97 -3.35
CA VAL A 69 10.83 -3.82 -2.96
C VAL A 69 10.17 -4.07 -1.60
N ALA A 70 10.71 -3.44 -0.56
CA ALA A 70 10.21 -3.53 0.80
C ALA A 70 9.40 -2.28 1.22
N PRO A 71 8.37 -2.43 2.06
CA PRO A 71 7.73 -1.29 2.71
C PRO A 71 8.74 -0.55 3.59
N ASN A 72 8.56 0.76 3.71
CA ASN A 72 9.41 1.62 4.55
C ASN A 72 8.58 2.39 5.58
N GLU A 73 9.24 3.16 6.44
CA GLU A 73 8.58 4.00 7.45
C GLU A 73 7.43 4.85 6.87
N MET A 74 7.62 5.37 5.65
CA MET A 74 6.59 6.16 4.98
C MET A 74 5.36 5.32 4.61
N SER A 75 5.54 4.07 4.16
CA SER A 75 4.45 3.14 3.86
C SER A 75 3.58 2.90 5.10
N TYR A 76 4.21 2.52 6.22
CA TYR A 76 3.50 2.25 7.49
C TYR A 76 2.84 3.51 8.04
N SER A 77 3.56 4.64 8.08
CA SER A 77 3.05 5.92 8.60
C SER A 77 1.78 6.37 7.87
N LYS A 78 1.72 6.21 6.54
CA LYS A 78 0.53 6.55 5.76
C LYS A 78 -0.68 5.70 6.13
N VAL A 79 -0.50 4.39 6.32
CA VAL A 79 -1.58 3.47 6.69
C VAL A 79 -2.05 3.73 8.13
N VAL A 80 -1.13 3.91 9.08
CA VAL A 80 -1.44 4.27 10.47
C VAL A 80 -2.25 5.58 10.54
N HIS A 81 -1.80 6.60 9.81
CA HIS A 81 -2.49 7.89 9.75
C HIS A 81 -3.89 7.77 9.11
N SER A 82 -4.04 6.95 8.07
CA SER A 82 -5.34 6.68 7.45
C SER A 82 -6.32 6.03 8.42
N TRP A 83 -5.87 5.01 9.16
CA TRP A 83 -6.69 4.37 10.20
C TRP A 83 -7.08 5.35 11.31
N ALA A 84 -6.13 6.14 11.81
CA ALA A 84 -6.39 7.14 12.86
C ALA A 84 -7.48 8.15 12.46
N ARG A 85 -7.50 8.56 11.19
CA ARG A 85 -8.52 9.49 10.64
C ARG A 85 -9.83 8.82 10.24
N SER A 86 -9.84 7.50 10.09
CA SER A 86 -11.04 6.76 9.66
C SER A 86 -12.17 6.86 10.68
N LYS A 87 -13.41 6.63 10.21
CA LYS A 87 -14.59 6.48 11.07
C LYS A 87 -14.86 5.00 11.44
N TYR A 88 -13.87 4.13 11.28
CA TYR A 88 -14.03 2.70 11.47
C TYR A 88 -14.10 2.34 12.97
N PRO A 89 -15.01 1.44 13.40
CA PRO A 89 -15.00 0.89 14.76
C PRO A 89 -13.66 0.21 15.04
N PHE A 90 -13.05 0.43 16.20
CA PHE A 90 -11.73 -0.14 16.55
C PHE A 90 -10.56 0.33 15.67
N ARG A 91 -10.66 1.50 15.03
CA ARG A 91 -9.58 2.11 14.23
C ARG A 91 -8.22 2.15 14.93
N LEU A 92 -8.19 2.36 16.25
CA LEU A 92 -6.96 2.40 17.03
C LEU A 92 -6.29 1.02 17.08
N LYS A 93 -7.07 -0.06 17.23
CA LYS A 93 -6.55 -1.43 17.24
C LYS A 93 -5.91 -1.78 15.88
N LYS A 94 -6.51 -1.32 14.79
CA LYS A 94 -5.96 -1.44 13.44
C LYS A 94 -4.68 -0.64 13.26
N ALA A 95 -4.68 0.64 13.63
CA ALA A 95 -3.51 1.50 13.57
C ALA A 95 -2.33 0.94 14.40
N MET A 96 -2.59 0.47 15.63
CA MET A 96 -1.56 -0.12 16.49
C MET A 96 -0.97 -1.38 15.89
N ARG A 97 -1.80 -2.28 15.32
CA ARG A 97 -1.29 -3.48 14.65
C ARG A 97 -0.30 -3.14 13.54
N VAL A 98 -0.62 -2.15 12.70
CA VAL A 98 0.27 -1.71 11.61
C VAL A 98 1.54 -1.07 12.16
N LEU A 99 1.45 -0.33 13.25
CA LEU A 99 2.62 0.26 13.92
C LEU A 99 3.51 -0.81 14.55
N ASP A 100 2.94 -1.86 15.14
CA ASP A 100 3.69 -2.95 15.75
C ASP A 100 4.45 -3.77 14.70
N SER A 101 3.86 -3.97 13.52
CA SER A 101 4.56 -4.61 12.38
C SER A 101 5.75 -3.79 11.85
N MET A 102 5.76 -2.46 12.02
CA MET A 102 6.91 -1.63 11.61
C MET A 102 8.15 -1.84 12.50
N LYS A 103 7.96 -2.30 13.74
CA LYS A 103 9.04 -2.44 14.74
C LYS A 103 9.70 -3.81 14.75
N GLN A 104 9.12 -4.78 14.03
CA GLN A 104 9.64 -6.15 13.92
C GLN A 104 10.70 -6.22 12.81
#